data_AF-A0A6H1ZZE3-F1
#
_entry.id   AF-A0A6H1ZZE3-F1
#
_cell.length_a   1.000
_cell.length_b   1.000
_cell.length_c   1.000
_cell.angle_alpha   90.00
_cell.angle_beta   90.00
_cell.angle_gamma   90.00
#
_symmetry.space_group_name_H-M   'P 1'
#
loop_
_entity.id
_entity.type
_entity.pdbx_description
1 polymer ?
#
loop_
_entity_poly.entity_id
_entity_poly.type
_entity_poly.pdbx_seq_one_letter_code
_entity_poly.pdbx_strand_id
1 'polypeptide(L)' 'MTRHHKPKRSNSVGFYCGDSELAVITELAEQQGLTKSAAIREACAWRLKRLREEQRLMQAVEETLGE' A
#
# COMPACT_ATOMS: atom_id res chain seq x y z
N MET A 1 22.21 2.35 -26.89
CA MET A 1 21.29 1.70 -25.91
C MET A 1 21.69 2.13 -24.50
N THR A 2 21.14 3.24 -23.99
CA THR A 2 21.44 3.71 -22.63
C THR A 2 20.40 3.09 -21.67
N ARG A 3 20.85 2.17 -20.82
CA ARG A 3 20.02 1.61 -19.75
C ARG A 3 19.74 2.71 -18.72
N HIS A 4 18.51 3.23 -18.70
CA HIS A 4 18.05 4.09 -17.61
C HIS A 4 17.91 3.27 -16.33
N HIS A 5 18.99 3.12 -15.57
CA HIS A 5 18.89 2.72 -14.17
C HIS A 5 18.26 3.89 -13.40
N LYS A 6 16.94 3.88 -13.21
CA LYS A 6 16.31 4.76 -12.22
C LYS A 6 17.00 4.51 -10.87
N PRO A 7 17.49 5.54 -10.17
CA PRO A 7 18.15 5.34 -8.89
C PRO A 7 17.10 4.78 -7.91
N LYS A 8 17.36 3.58 -7.37
CA LYS A 8 16.65 3.05 -6.21
C LYS A 8 17.06 3.90 -4.99
N ARG A 9 16.44 5.08 -4.82
CA ARG A 9 16.56 5.82 -3.57
C ARG A 9 15.67 5.11 -2.54
N SER A 10 16.28 4.43 -1.57
CA SER A 10 15.56 4.04 -0.37
C SER A 10 15.35 5.30 0.47
N ASN A 11 14.23 5.99 0.24
CA ASN A 11 13.85 7.09 1.12
C ASN A 11 13.30 6.46 2.40
N SER A 12 13.94 6.77 3.53
CA SER A 12 13.38 6.43 4.84
C SER A 12 12.24 7.39 5.17
N VAL A 13 11.13 6.84 5.64
CA VAL A 13 9.98 7.60 6.14
C VAL A 13 9.68 7.05 7.53
N GLY A 14 9.62 7.94 8.52
CA GLY A 14 9.16 7.60 9.86
C GLY A 14 7.64 7.71 9.94
N PHE A 15 7.01 6.83 10.71
CA PHE A 15 5.56 6.85 10.95
C PHE A 15 5.31 6.85 12.45
N TYR A 16 4.36 7.67 12.90
CA TYR A 16 3.91 7.73 14.27
C TYR A 16 2.48 7.18 14.33
N CYS A 17 2.22 6.30 15.29
CA CYS A 17 0.91 5.75 15.59
C CYS A 17 0.76 5.58 17.11
N GLY A 18 -0.47 5.46 17.59
CA GLY A 18 -0.74 5.21 19.00
C GLY A 18 -0.35 3.79 19.41
N ASP A 19 -0.19 3.57 20.72
CA ASP A 19 0.30 2.29 21.27
C ASP A 19 -0.59 1.10 20.89
N SER A 20 -1.90 1.31 20.84
CA SER A 20 -2.86 0.28 20.42
C SER A 20 -2.69 -0.13 18.96
N GLU A 21 -2.47 0.84 18.08
CA GLU A 21 -2.25 0.60 16.64
C GLU A 21 -0.91 -0.08 16.41
N LEU A 22 0.12 0.33 17.15
CA LEU A 22 1.44 -0.28 17.10
C LEU A 22 1.40 -1.75 17.55
N ALA A 23 0.63 -2.07 18.58
CA ALA A 23 0.45 -3.45 19.05
C ALA A 23 -0.16 -4.33 17.95
N VAL A 24 -1.24 -3.88 17.31
CA VAL A 24 -1.88 -4.59 16.20
C VAL A 24 -0.93 -4.79 15.02
N ILE A 25 -0.18 -3.74 14.63
CA ILE A 25 0.81 -3.85 13.55
C ILE A 25 1.92 -4.85 13.91
N THR A 26 2.33 -4.88 15.18
CA THR A 26 3.37 -5.78 15.66
C THR A 26 2.90 -7.24 15.60
N GLU A 27 1.71 -7.53 16.13
CA GLU A 27 1.12 -8.87 16.10
C GLU A 27 0.95 -9.38 14.66
N LEU A 28 0.41 -8.54 13.77
CA LEU A 28 0.23 -8.89 12.35
C LEU A 28 1.56 -9.16 11.64
N ALA A 29 2.59 -8.37 11.96
CA ALA A 29 3.92 -8.57 11.39
C ALA A 29 4.53 -9.90 11.86
N GLU A 30 4.41 -10.23 13.15
CA GLU A 30 4.89 -11.49 13.71
C GLU A 30 4.18 -12.71 13.11
N GLN A 31 2.85 -12.66 13.00
CA GLN A 31 2.04 -13.73 12.39
C GLN A 31 2.44 -14.01 10.93
N GLN A 32 2.89 -12.98 10.21
CA GLN A 32 3.30 -13.10 8.80
C GLN A 32 4.81 -13.34 8.63
N GLY A 33 5.58 -13.38 9.72
CA GLY A 33 7.04 -13.48 9.65
C GLY A 33 7.71 -12.26 9.00
N LEU A 34 7.08 -11.09 9.11
CA LEU A 34 7.51 -9.83 8.51
C LEU A 34 8.05 -8.86 9.56
N THR A 35 8.84 -7.89 9.11
CA THR A 35 9.12 -6.69 9.92
C THR A 35 7.90 -5.78 9.94
N LYS A 36 7.70 -5.01 11.01
CA LYS A 36 6.61 -4.01 11.10
C LYS A 36 6.55 -3.11 9.86
N SER A 37 7.70 -2.61 9.41
CA SER A 37 7.78 -1.77 8.21
C SER A 37 7.45 -2.51 6.92
N ALA A 38 7.72 -3.82 6.82
CA ALA A 38 7.30 -4.63 5.68
C ALA A 38 5.78 -4.85 5.69
N ALA A 39 5.21 -5.21 6.83
CA ALA A 39 3.76 -5.37 7.00
C ALA A 39 3.00 -4.06 6.63
N ILE A 40 3.50 -2.90 7.09
CA ILE A 40 2.92 -1.59 6.71
C ILE A 40 3.00 -1.36 5.20
N ARG A 41 4.14 -1.66 4.56
CA ARG A 41 4.29 -1.49 3.11
C ARG A 41 3.33 -2.38 2.33
N GLU A 42 3.15 -3.62 2.74
CA GLU A 42 2.22 -4.55 2.11
C GLU A 42 0.77 -4.10 2.27
N ALA A 43 0.38 -3.67 3.48
CA ALA A 43 -0.93 -3.10 3.74
C ALA A 43 -1.22 -1.86 2.87
N CYS A 44 -0.25 -0.94 2.77
CA CYS A 44 -0.35 0.23 1.89
C CYS A 44 -0.49 -0.16 0.41
N ALA A 45 0.31 -1.13 -0.06
CA ALA A 45 0.23 -1.60 -1.44
C ALA A 45 -1.12 -2.24 -1.76
N TRP A 46 -1.66 -3.04 -0.84
CA TRP A 46 -2.98 -3.64 -0.95
C TRP A 46 -4.08 -2.58 -1.03
N ARG A 47 -4.05 -1.57 -0.13
CA ARG A 47 -5.05 -0.49 -0.13
C ARG A 47 -5.01 0.33 -1.41
N LEU A 48 -3.82 0.67 -1.91
CA LEU A 48 -3.66 1.38 -3.17
C LEU A 48 -4.18 0.57 -4.36
N LYS A 49 -3.94 -0.75 -4.39
CA LYS A 49 -4.47 -1.62 -5.45
C LYS A 49 -6.00 -1.64 -5.43
N ARG A 50 -6.61 -1.74 -4.25
CA ARG A 50 -8.07 -1.69 -4.10
C ARG A 50 -8.67 -0.36 -4.52
N LEU A 51 -8.09 0.76 -4.10
CA LEU A 51 -8.57 2.09 -4.48
C LEU A 51 -8.59 2.28 -6.00
N ARG A 52 -7.55 1.78 -6.70
CA ARG A 52 -7.51 1.83 -8.17
C ARG A 52 -8.60 0.98 -8.81
N GLU A 53 -8.87 -0.19 -8.25
CA GLU A 53 -9.93 -1.06 -8.74
C GLU A 53 -11.32 -0.45 -8.49
N GLU A 54 -11.55 0.11 -7.30
CA GLU A 54 -12.77 0.84 -6.95
C GLU A 54 -13.00 2.03 -7.91
N GLN A 55 -11.95 2.78 -8.23
CA GLN A 55 -12.01 3.86 -9.24
C GLN A 55 -12.34 3.33 -10.64
N ARG A 56 -11.71 2.24 -11.06
CA ARG A 56 -11.96 1.61 -12.37
C ARG A 56 -13.41 1.14 -12.51
N LEU A 57 -13.96 0.54 -11.44
CA LEU A 57 -15.34 0.08 -11.41
C LEU A 57 -16.32 1.26 -11.44
N MET A 58 -16.06 2.34 -10.69
CA MET A 58 -16.90 3.54 -10.75
C MET A 58 -16.93 4.15 -12.15
N GLN A 59 -15.79 4.28 -12.82
CA GLN A 59 -15.73 4.77 -14.21
C GLN A 59 -16.51 3.88 -15.18
N ALA A 60 -16.37 2.55 -15.07
CA ALA A 60 -17.13 1.63 -15.91
C ALA A 60 -18.65 1.72 -15.68
N VAL A 61 -19.08 1.95 -14.43
CA VAL A 61 -20.49 2.16 -14.09
C VAL A 61 -21.00 3.47 -14.69
N GLU A 62 -20.24 4.57 -14.60
CA GLU A 62 -20.57 5.85 -15.23
C GLU A 62 -20.69 5.72 -16.75
N GLU A 63 -19.78 5.01 -17.41
CA GLU A 63 -19.85 4.73 -18.85
C GLU A 63 -21.08 3.89 -19.21
N THR A 64 -21.49 2.96 -18.35
CA THR A 64 -22.66 2.09 -18.61
C THR A 64 -24.00 2.78 -18.33
N LEU A 65 -24.06 3.72 -17.38
CA LEU A 65 -25.27 4.44 -16.99
C LEU A 65 -25.44 5.80 -17.70
N GLY A 66 -24.41 6.25 -18.41
CA GLY A 66 -24.36 7.54 -19.10
C GLY A 66 -24.79 7.51 -20.58
N GLU A 67 -25.34 6.40 -21.07
CA GLU A 67 -26.03 6.28 -22.37
C GLU A 67 -27.55 6.39 -22.24
#